data_AF-A0A8S2ESS8-F1
#
_entry.id   AF-A0A8S2ESS8-F1
#
_cell.length_a   1.000
_cell.length_b   1.000
_cell.length_c   1.000
_cell.angle_alpha   90.00
_cell.angle_beta   90.00
_cell.angle_gamma   90.00
#
_symmetry.space_group_name_H-M   'P 1'
#
loop_
_entity.id
_entity.type
_entity.pdbx_description
1 polymer ?
#
loop_
_entity_poly.entity_id
_entity_poly.type
_entity_poly.pdbx_seq_one_letter_code
_entity_poly.pdbx_strand_id
1 'polypeptide(L)'
;TGSGFASLLSERLSTEYSKKSKLEFAVFPSPKISTVIVEPYNTVLNTHMGLEYSDCVFIVDNEALWDICTRSLDIKKPSFVSINRLIAQVISNITAGSRFTDGYTADFIEFQTNLVPFPRIHFPLVSYAPIRSAEKTYHEQNDTMALTQELFHPHNQMVKVNPTNGKYMATAVIYRGPVNQPDVNTTIQKLKNDRRITFADWCPTGFKIGYTASPPIFVPGGDLAPVQRSAVGLSNSTALVEAWARIDYKFDLMYAKRSFVHWYVGEGMEEGSPALAHNTLIILASMQTSKIAVFKSKSSSFTEDMIQERTTRREHSIRFRWNPNIRRIILHFFTQALGDRCVCSIPGVSMQQADDLKEAGYNSIQSFLTMFIKYRCDSARFAAHLYRRYNIEYIQALTIGEIFREYFRTIGVIYGYCVRKCI
;
A
#
# COMPACT_ATOMS: atom_id res chain seq x y z
N THR A 1 -20.01 11.10 -7.45
CA THR A 1 -20.53 9.82 -7.97
C THR A 1 -19.50 8.71 -7.95
N GLY A 2 -18.41 8.81 -8.72
CA GLY A 2 -17.41 7.72 -8.84
C GLY A 2 -16.76 7.25 -7.53
N SER A 3 -16.70 8.09 -6.50
CA SER A 3 -16.34 7.70 -5.13
C SER A 3 -17.57 7.23 -4.34
N GLY A 4 -18.43 8.18 -3.92
CA GLY A 4 -19.50 7.90 -2.95
C GLY A 4 -20.54 6.87 -3.40
N PHE A 5 -21.03 6.94 -4.65
CA PHE A 5 -22.02 5.96 -5.14
C PHE A 5 -21.37 4.60 -5.39
N ALA A 6 -20.13 4.57 -5.89
CA ALA A 6 -19.41 3.31 -6.08
C ALA A 6 -19.15 2.60 -4.75
N SER A 7 -18.75 3.36 -3.71
CA SER A 7 -18.59 2.83 -2.35
C SER A 7 -19.89 2.23 -1.81
N LEU A 8 -21.02 2.95 -1.95
CA LEU A 8 -22.34 2.44 -1.54
C LEU A 8 -22.76 1.20 -2.33
N LEU A 9 -22.50 1.18 -3.64
CA LEU A 9 -22.79 0.03 -4.49
C LEU A 9 -21.97 -1.20 -4.06
N SER A 10 -20.67 -1.02 -3.79
CA SER A 10 -19.79 -2.10 -3.34
C SER A 10 -20.22 -2.68 -1.99
N GLU A 11 -20.70 -1.85 -1.06
CA GLU A 11 -21.28 -2.29 0.21
C GLU A 11 -22.52 -3.18 -0.01
N ARG A 12 -23.46 -2.71 -0.84
CA ARG A 12 -24.69 -3.47 -1.17
C ARG A 12 -24.39 -4.77 -1.90
N LEU A 13 -23.49 -4.75 -2.87
CA LEU A 13 -23.05 -5.95 -3.58
C LEU A 13 -22.33 -6.93 -2.64
N SER A 14 -21.58 -6.45 -1.67
CA SER A 14 -20.94 -7.32 -0.67
C SER A 14 -21.96 -7.97 0.26
N THR A 15 -23.05 -7.28 0.57
CA THR A 15 -24.16 -7.82 1.36
C THR A 15 -24.92 -8.91 0.61
N GLU A 16 -25.31 -8.66 -0.65
CA GLU A 16 -26.12 -9.59 -1.44
C GLU A 16 -25.28 -10.73 -2.08
N TYR A 17 -24.06 -10.43 -2.51
CA TYR A 17 -23.21 -11.32 -3.30
C TYR A 17 -21.83 -11.53 -2.65
N SER A 18 -21.81 -11.80 -1.34
CA SER A 18 -20.58 -11.95 -0.54
C SER A 18 -19.52 -12.92 -1.10
N LYS A 19 -19.96 -13.99 -1.79
CA LYS A 19 -19.07 -15.01 -2.37
C LYS A 19 -18.50 -14.65 -3.75
N LYS A 20 -18.89 -13.52 -4.33
CA LYS A 20 -18.44 -13.10 -5.66
C LYS A 20 -17.24 -12.16 -5.54
N SER A 21 -16.23 -12.39 -6.38
CA SER A 21 -15.06 -11.53 -6.46
C SER A 21 -15.43 -10.15 -7.03
N LYS A 22 -14.93 -9.10 -6.40
CA LYS A 22 -15.17 -7.69 -6.75
C LYS A 22 -13.84 -7.06 -7.16
N LEU A 23 -13.72 -6.72 -8.44
CA LEU A 23 -12.55 -6.08 -9.01
C LEU A 23 -12.87 -4.63 -9.36
N GLU A 24 -11.97 -3.72 -8.99
CA GLU A 24 -12.13 -2.29 -9.24
C GLU A 24 -11.00 -1.77 -10.12
N PHE A 25 -11.33 -0.90 -11.08
CA PHE A 25 -10.36 -0.12 -11.84
C PHE A 25 -10.48 1.33 -11.38
N ALA A 26 -9.64 1.73 -10.43
CA ALA A 26 -9.72 3.03 -9.77
C ALA A 26 -8.82 4.05 -10.48
N VAL A 27 -9.43 5.11 -11.02
CA VAL A 27 -8.69 6.21 -11.64
C VAL A 27 -8.27 7.21 -10.55
N PHE A 28 -6.97 7.40 -10.39
CA PHE A 28 -6.42 8.31 -9.39
C PHE A 28 -6.34 9.74 -9.92
N PRO A 29 -6.63 10.72 -9.06
CA PRO A 29 -6.68 12.11 -9.43
C PRO A 29 -5.29 12.66 -9.76
N SER A 30 -5.22 13.53 -10.77
CA SER A 30 -4.00 14.27 -11.11
C SER A 30 -4.29 15.76 -11.14
N PRO A 31 -3.49 16.59 -10.46
CA PRO A 31 -3.67 18.04 -10.46
C PRO A 31 -3.41 18.68 -11.83
N LYS A 32 -2.75 17.97 -12.76
CA LYS A 32 -2.51 18.47 -14.12
C LYS A 32 -3.74 18.36 -15.02
N ILE A 33 -4.61 17.41 -14.74
CA ILE A 33 -5.77 17.07 -15.60
C ILE A 33 -7.08 17.48 -14.95
N SER A 34 -7.21 17.31 -13.63
CA SER A 34 -8.46 17.58 -12.95
C SER A 34 -8.58 19.03 -12.51
N THR A 35 -9.80 19.56 -12.65
CA THR A 35 -10.21 20.88 -12.15
C THR A 35 -10.85 20.81 -10.76
N VAL A 36 -11.06 19.60 -10.21
CA VAL A 36 -11.78 19.41 -8.95
C VAL A 36 -10.81 19.45 -7.77
N ILE A 37 -11.04 20.38 -6.84
CA ILE A 37 -10.13 20.63 -5.71
C ILE A 37 -10.30 19.57 -4.60
N VAL A 38 -11.52 19.06 -4.41
CA VAL A 38 -11.88 18.13 -3.33
C VAL A 38 -11.58 16.65 -3.64
N GLU A 39 -10.87 16.36 -4.72
CA GLU A 39 -10.51 14.98 -5.09
C GLU A 39 -9.75 14.21 -4.01
N PRO A 40 -8.79 14.79 -3.27
CA PRO A 40 -8.11 14.04 -2.21
C PRO A 40 -9.07 13.54 -1.13
N TYR A 41 -10.09 14.32 -0.74
CA TYR A 41 -11.14 13.84 0.18
C TYR A 41 -11.87 12.62 -0.40
N ASN A 42 -12.31 12.74 -1.65
CA ASN A 42 -13.05 11.68 -2.33
C ASN A 42 -12.22 10.40 -2.48
N THR A 43 -10.91 10.52 -2.77
CA THR A 43 -10.00 9.38 -2.87
C THR A 43 -9.79 8.71 -1.52
N VAL A 44 -9.56 9.47 -0.44
CA VAL A 44 -9.40 8.91 0.92
C VAL A 44 -10.67 8.18 1.37
N LEU A 45 -11.84 8.79 1.19
CA LEU A 45 -13.13 8.19 1.53
C LEU A 45 -13.41 6.92 0.71
N ASN A 46 -13.19 6.95 -0.60
CA ASN A 46 -13.39 5.75 -1.45
C ASN A 46 -12.41 4.64 -1.08
N THR A 47 -11.14 4.97 -0.81
CA THR A 47 -10.13 3.98 -0.44
C THR A 47 -10.47 3.30 0.89
N HIS A 48 -11.02 4.05 1.85
CA HIS A 48 -11.48 3.48 3.12
C HIS A 48 -12.55 2.42 2.93
N MET A 49 -13.55 2.68 2.07
CA MET A 49 -14.61 1.71 1.76
C MET A 49 -14.11 0.57 0.88
N GLY A 50 -13.28 0.86 -0.13
CA GLY A 50 -12.68 -0.15 -1.01
C GLY A 50 -11.81 -1.17 -0.25
N LEU A 51 -11.19 -0.76 0.85
CA LEU A 51 -10.41 -1.67 1.71
C LEU A 51 -11.24 -2.82 2.32
N GLU A 52 -12.53 -2.60 2.54
CA GLU A 52 -13.43 -3.60 3.13
C GLU A 52 -14.20 -4.39 2.05
N TYR A 53 -14.62 -3.72 0.98
CA TYR A 53 -15.57 -4.27 0.02
C TYR A 53 -14.96 -4.66 -1.33
N SER A 54 -13.72 -4.31 -1.65
CA SER A 54 -13.06 -4.69 -2.91
C SER A 54 -12.03 -5.80 -2.67
N ASP A 55 -12.00 -6.81 -3.55
CA ASP A 55 -11.06 -7.94 -3.45
C ASP A 55 -9.71 -7.62 -4.11
N CYS A 56 -9.72 -6.79 -5.15
CA CYS A 56 -8.53 -6.31 -5.85
C CYS A 56 -8.83 -5.00 -6.58
N VAL A 57 -7.97 -4.00 -6.41
CA VAL A 57 -8.16 -2.65 -6.94
C VAL A 57 -6.96 -2.28 -7.81
N PHE A 58 -7.19 -2.23 -9.12
CA PHE A 58 -6.20 -1.79 -10.10
C PHE A 58 -6.20 -0.27 -10.17
N ILE A 59 -5.14 0.35 -9.64
CA ILE A 59 -4.99 1.80 -9.65
C ILE A 59 -4.41 2.25 -10.99
N VAL A 60 -5.00 3.31 -11.55
CA VAL A 60 -4.52 3.96 -12.77
C VAL A 60 -4.43 5.47 -12.52
N ASP A 61 -3.22 6.01 -12.48
CA ASP A 61 -2.96 7.43 -12.21
C ASP A 61 -3.04 8.25 -13.49
N ASN A 62 -3.94 9.23 -13.50
CA ASN A 62 -4.09 10.17 -14.61
C ASN A 62 -2.78 10.88 -14.98
N GLU A 63 -1.91 11.17 -14.00
CA GLU A 63 -0.63 11.81 -14.28
C GLU A 63 0.33 10.87 -15.02
N ALA A 64 0.37 9.60 -14.60
CA ALA A 64 1.22 8.60 -15.25
C ALA A 64 0.75 8.34 -16.69
N LEU A 65 -0.56 8.22 -16.89
CA LEU A 65 -1.16 8.07 -18.21
C LEU A 65 -0.88 9.26 -19.13
N TRP A 66 -0.98 10.48 -18.61
CA TRP A 66 -0.64 11.69 -19.36
C TRP A 66 0.82 11.67 -19.82
N ASP A 67 1.74 11.35 -18.92
CA ASP A 67 3.16 11.28 -19.22
C ASP A 67 3.46 10.18 -20.25
N ILE A 68 2.78 9.03 -20.17
CA ILE A 68 2.85 7.94 -21.15
C ILE A 68 2.36 8.39 -22.52
N CYS A 69 1.19 9.00 -22.61
CA CYS A 69 0.64 9.49 -23.89
C CYS A 69 1.54 10.56 -24.52
N THR A 70 2.10 11.45 -23.70
CA THR A 70 2.98 12.52 -24.19
C THR A 70 4.31 11.97 -24.68
N ARG A 71 4.94 11.06 -23.92
CA ARG A 71 6.28 10.54 -24.23
C ARG A 71 6.26 9.40 -25.25
N SER A 72 5.43 8.39 -25.03
CA SER A 72 5.48 7.13 -25.78
C SER A 72 4.59 7.16 -27.03
N LEU A 73 3.48 7.90 -26.99
CA LEU A 73 2.56 8.05 -28.12
C LEU A 73 2.81 9.33 -28.94
N ASP A 74 3.71 10.20 -28.47
CA ASP A 74 4.08 11.47 -29.13
C ASP A 74 2.92 12.49 -29.23
N ILE A 75 1.96 12.41 -28.29
CA ILE A 75 0.78 13.28 -28.27
C ILE A 75 1.10 14.52 -27.44
N LYS A 76 1.30 15.67 -28.08
CA LYS A 76 1.64 16.95 -27.39
C LYS A 76 0.64 17.35 -26.29
N LYS A 77 -0.65 17.09 -26.51
CA LYS A 77 -1.72 17.37 -25.54
C LYS A 77 -2.72 16.22 -25.52
N PRO A 78 -2.50 15.20 -24.67
CA PRO A 78 -3.41 14.07 -24.54
C PRO A 78 -4.83 14.52 -24.20
N SER A 79 -5.82 13.90 -24.84
CA SER A 79 -7.23 14.07 -24.50
C SER A 79 -7.68 12.91 -23.61
N PHE A 80 -8.84 13.04 -22.94
CA PHE A 80 -9.46 11.91 -22.25
C PHE A 80 -9.75 10.73 -23.18
N VAL A 81 -9.99 10.98 -24.47
CA VAL A 81 -10.18 9.91 -25.46
C VAL A 81 -8.90 9.09 -25.63
N SER A 82 -7.75 9.76 -25.76
CA SER A 82 -6.44 9.10 -25.89
C SER A 82 -6.09 8.29 -24.63
N ILE A 83 -6.30 8.88 -23.46
CA ILE A 83 -6.07 8.23 -22.16
C ILE A 83 -6.99 7.01 -22.01
N ASN A 84 -8.28 7.18 -22.26
CA ASN A 84 -9.27 6.09 -22.11
C ASN A 84 -9.02 4.96 -23.11
N ARG A 85 -8.52 5.25 -24.32
CA ARG A 85 -8.11 4.21 -25.27
C ARG A 85 -6.95 3.39 -24.73
N LEU A 86 -5.96 4.02 -24.09
CA LEU A 86 -4.87 3.30 -23.43
C LEU A 86 -5.39 2.44 -22.27
N ILE A 87 -6.23 3.00 -21.39
CA ILE A 87 -6.86 2.25 -20.29
C ILE A 87 -7.66 1.07 -20.82
N ALA A 88 -8.46 1.27 -21.88
CA ALA A 88 -9.27 0.21 -22.49
C ALA A 88 -8.41 -0.94 -23.01
N GLN A 89 -7.23 -0.68 -23.58
CA GLN A 89 -6.31 -1.73 -24.01
C GLN A 89 -5.77 -2.55 -22.83
N VAL A 90 -5.41 -1.88 -21.74
CA VAL A 90 -4.94 -2.52 -20.51
C VAL A 90 -6.04 -3.40 -19.90
N ILE A 91 -7.25 -2.85 -19.73
CA ILE A 91 -8.40 -3.59 -19.19
C ILE A 91 -8.77 -4.75 -20.11
N SER A 92 -8.74 -4.56 -21.44
CA SER A 92 -8.97 -5.63 -22.40
C SER A 92 -7.97 -6.77 -22.19
N ASN A 93 -6.70 -6.50 -21.90
CA ASN A 93 -5.71 -7.54 -21.67
C ASN A 93 -5.87 -8.23 -20.31
N ILE A 94 -6.18 -7.48 -19.25
CA ILE A 94 -6.42 -8.05 -17.91
C ILE A 94 -7.64 -8.99 -17.94
N THR A 95 -8.71 -8.59 -18.64
CA THR A 95 -9.95 -9.36 -18.77
C THR A 95 -9.95 -10.37 -19.91
N ALA A 96 -8.85 -10.47 -20.68
CA ALA A 96 -8.77 -11.39 -21.80
C ALA A 96 -9.00 -12.84 -21.35
N GLY A 97 -8.52 -13.19 -20.14
CA GLY A 97 -8.63 -14.52 -19.60
C GLY A 97 -10.04 -15.05 -19.42
N SER A 98 -10.99 -14.19 -19.10
CA SER A 98 -12.39 -14.58 -18.93
C SER A 98 -13.19 -14.51 -20.24
N ARG A 99 -12.65 -13.87 -21.28
CA ARG A 99 -13.34 -13.66 -22.57
C ARG A 99 -12.92 -14.65 -23.64
N PHE A 100 -11.67 -15.13 -23.58
CA PHE A 100 -11.15 -16.08 -24.53
C PHE A 100 -10.73 -17.38 -23.84
N THR A 101 -11.06 -18.50 -24.47
CA THR A 101 -10.72 -19.85 -24.00
C THR A 101 -9.40 -20.37 -24.62
N ASP A 102 -8.72 -19.54 -25.41
CA ASP A 102 -7.52 -19.89 -26.18
C ASP A 102 -6.23 -19.59 -25.40
N GLY A 103 -6.00 -20.33 -24.33
CA GLY A 103 -4.74 -20.28 -23.59
C GLY A 103 -4.84 -20.69 -22.13
N TYR A 104 -3.75 -20.44 -21.41
CA TYR A 104 -3.68 -20.59 -19.97
C TYR A 104 -3.73 -19.19 -19.36
N THR A 105 -4.94 -18.71 -19.09
CA THR A 105 -5.19 -17.37 -18.60
C THR A 105 -5.63 -17.39 -17.14
N ALA A 106 -5.22 -16.38 -16.37
CA ALA A 106 -5.63 -16.24 -14.99
C ALA A 106 -7.11 -15.83 -14.93
N ASP A 107 -7.91 -16.59 -14.18
CA ASP A 107 -9.28 -16.21 -13.84
C ASP A 107 -9.28 -15.07 -12.78
N PHE A 108 -10.42 -14.40 -12.60
CA PHE A 108 -10.56 -13.32 -11.62
C PHE A 108 -10.24 -13.77 -10.18
N ILE A 109 -10.58 -15.00 -9.83
CA ILE A 109 -10.23 -15.61 -8.54
C ILE A 109 -8.71 -15.82 -8.43
N GLU A 110 -8.05 -16.14 -9.55
CA GLU A 110 -6.60 -16.29 -9.58
C GLU A 110 -5.87 -14.98 -9.38
N PHE A 111 -6.43 -13.83 -9.79
CA PHE A 111 -5.82 -12.54 -9.46
C PHE A 111 -5.76 -12.30 -7.96
N GLN A 112 -6.84 -12.59 -7.23
CA GLN A 112 -6.87 -12.44 -5.78
C GLN A 112 -5.84 -13.36 -5.12
N THR A 113 -5.86 -14.66 -5.44
CA THR A 113 -4.94 -15.62 -4.81
C THR A 113 -3.48 -15.41 -5.19
N ASN A 114 -3.19 -14.91 -6.40
CA ASN A 114 -1.82 -14.74 -6.86
C ASN A 114 -1.22 -13.37 -6.54
N LEU A 115 -2.01 -12.29 -6.55
CA LEU A 115 -1.51 -10.92 -6.43
C LEU A 115 -1.72 -10.31 -5.04
N VAL A 116 -2.63 -10.85 -4.23
CA VAL A 116 -3.02 -10.28 -2.93
C VAL A 116 -2.50 -11.17 -1.80
N PRO A 117 -1.25 -10.96 -1.32
CA PRO A 117 -0.69 -11.76 -0.22
C PRO A 117 -1.36 -11.46 1.12
N PHE A 118 -1.93 -10.26 1.27
CA PHE A 118 -2.65 -9.81 2.47
C PHE A 118 -3.94 -9.11 2.05
N PRO A 119 -5.09 -9.40 2.67
CA PRO A 119 -6.38 -8.85 2.26
C PRO A 119 -6.42 -7.32 2.18
N ARG A 120 -5.72 -6.60 3.07
CA ARG A 120 -5.67 -5.13 3.05
C ARG A 120 -4.70 -4.55 2.01
N ILE A 121 -3.83 -5.36 1.42
CA ILE A 121 -2.81 -4.93 0.46
C ILE A 121 -3.18 -5.49 -0.92
N HIS A 122 -4.35 -5.09 -1.44
CA HIS A 122 -4.93 -5.61 -2.67
C HIS A 122 -4.84 -4.65 -3.86
N PHE A 123 -3.81 -3.81 -3.89
CA PHE A 123 -3.62 -2.76 -4.88
C PHE A 123 -2.42 -3.05 -5.80
N PRO A 124 -2.54 -3.96 -6.77
CA PRO A 124 -1.46 -4.22 -7.71
C PRO A 124 -1.21 -3.01 -8.63
N LEU A 125 0.07 -2.69 -8.83
CA LEU A 125 0.51 -1.78 -9.89
C LEU A 125 0.28 -2.43 -11.24
N VAL A 126 -0.20 -1.64 -12.19
CA VAL A 126 -0.44 -2.09 -13.56
C VAL A 126 0.62 -1.49 -14.48
N SER A 127 1.19 -2.31 -15.36
CA SER A 127 2.05 -1.87 -16.45
C SER A 127 1.67 -2.55 -17.77
N TYR A 128 1.99 -1.90 -18.88
CA TYR A 128 1.64 -2.38 -20.21
C TYR A 128 2.78 -2.18 -21.19
N ALA A 129 3.01 -3.17 -22.04
CA ALA A 129 3.99 -3.12 -23.10
C ALA A 129 3.51 -3.90 -24.33
N PRO A 130 3.85 -3.47 -25.55
CA PRO A 130 4.57 -2.24 -25.86
C PRO A 130 3.60 -1.04 -25.93
N ILE A 131 4.08 0.14 -25.58
CA ILE A 131 3.36 1.40 -25.83
C ILE A 131 4.11 2.13 -26.93
N ARG A 132 3.57 2.12 -28.15
CA ARG A 132 4.17 2.73 -29.34
C ARG A 132 3.13 3.55 -30.09
N SER A 133 3.54 4.71 -30.58
CA SER A 133 2.73 5.57 -31.43
C SER A 133 2.41 4.89 -32.77
N ALA A 134 1.19 5.08 -33.28
CA ALA A 134 0.77 4.59 -34.59
C ALA A 134 1.65 5.08 -35.76
N GLU A 135 2.36 6.20 -35.59
CA GLU A 135 3.28 6.72 -36.59
C GLU A 135 4.62 5.95 -36.66
N LYS A 136 4.99 5.22 -35.60
CA LYS A 136 6.31 4.55 -35.45
C LYS A 136 6.26 3.04 -35.74
N THR A 137 5.28 2.59 -36.52
CA THR A 137 4.84 1.19 -36.65
C THR A 137 5.88 0.20 -37.25
N TYR A 138 7.00 0.63 -37.83
CA TYR A 138 7.79 -0.21 -38.75
C TYR A 138 9.20 -0.67 -38.32
N HIS A 139 9.70 -0.34 -37.11
CA HIS A 139 11.15 -0.53 -36.84
C HIS A 139 11.55 -1.44 -35.67
N GLU A 140 10.64 -1.92 -34.82
CA GLU A 140 11.03 -2.73 -33.66
C GLU A 140 10.32 -4.09 -33.64
N GLN A 141 11.10 -5.17 -33.79
CA GLN A 141 10.63 -6.50 -33.44
C GLN A 141 10.46 -6.55 -31.92
N ASN A 142 9.22 -6.71 -31.47
CA ASN A 142 8.89 -6.81 -30.06
C ASN A 142 9.17 -8.23 -29.55
N ASP A 143 10.44 -8.51 -29.27
CA ASP A 143 10.85 -9.75 -28.65
C ASP A 143 10.25 -9.91 -27.25
N THR A 144 9.97 -11.16 -26.87
CA THR A 144 9.42 -11.51 -25.55
C THR A 144 10.26 -10.90 -24.42
N MET A 145 11.60 -10.92 -24.57
CA MET A 145 12.50 -10.34 -23.57
C MET A 145 12.36 -8.82 -23.46
N ALA A 146 12.32 -8.10 -24.59
CA ALA A 146 12.17 -6.66 -24.62
C ALA A 146 10.81 -6.24 -24.03
N LEU A 147 9.72 -6.90 -24.44
CA LEU A 147 8.38 -6.67 -23.91
C LEU A 147 8.34 -6.81 -22.39
N THR A 148 8.94 -7.87 -21.86
CA THR A 148 8.88 -8.15 -20.42
C THR A 148 9.74 -7.17 -19.63
N GLN A 149 10.90 -6.76 -20.15
CA GLN A 149 11.73 -5.74 -19.52
C GLN A 149 11.04 -4.38 -19.48
N GLU A 150 10.30 -4.02 -20.54
CA GLU A 150 9.51 -2.80 -20.60
C GLU A 150 8.43 -2.73 -19.52
N LEU A 151 7.86 -3.87 -19.10
CA LEU A 151 6.85 -3.90 -18.02
C LEU A 151 7.40 -3.45 -16.67
N PHE A 152 8.69 -3.64 -16.41
CA PHE A 152 9.34 -3.24 -15.16
C PHE A 152 9.99 -1.85 -15.25
N HIS A 153 9.93 -1.21 -16.41
CA HIS A 153 10.39 0.16 -16.55
C HIS A 153 9.42 1.11 -15.84
N PRO A 154 9.89 2.07 -15.00
CA PRO A 154 9.04 3.06 -14.34
C PRO A 154 8.20 3.92 -15.31
N HIS A 155 8.56 3.92 -16.59
CA HIS A 155 7.91 4.71 -17.64
C HIS A 155 6.64 4.09 -18.20
N ASN A 156 6.48 2.77 -18.03
CA ASN A 156 5.32 2.03 -18.50
C ASN A 156 4.40 1.63 -17.34
N GLN A 157 4.69 2.12 -16.13
CA GLN A 157 3.82 1.99 -14.97
C GLN A 157 2.64 2.96 -15.11
N MET A 158 1.43 2.44 -14.90
CA MET A 158 0.20 3.21 -14.96
C MET A 158 -0.06 4.01 -13.68
N VAL A 159 0.81 3.89 -12.68
CA VAL A 159 0.80 4.69 -11.45
C VAL A 159 2.14 5.39 -11.32
N LYS A 160 2.12 6.68 -10.95
CA LYS A 160 3.37 7.44 -10.81
C LYS A 160 4.06 7.08 -9.51
N VAL A 161 4.89 6.04 -9.55
CA VAL A 161 5.71 5.58 -8.44
C VAL A 161 7.07 5.15 -8.98
N ASN A 162 8.10 5.18 -8.15
CA ASN A 162 9.36 4.54 -8.51
C ASN A 162 9.39 3.10 -7.95
N PRO A 163 9.25 2.06 -8.79
CA PRO A 163 9.23 0.69 -8.31
C PRO A 163 10.53 0.24 -7.63
N THR A 164 11.67 0.91 -7.92
CA THR A 164 12.96 0.57 -7.28
C THR A 164 13.03 0.97 -5.82
N ASN A 165 12.17 1.88 -5.36
CA ASN A 165 12.08 2.29 -3.97
C ASN A 165 11.26 1.31 -3.11
N GLY A 166 10.61 0.33 -3.75
CA GLY A 166 9.81 -0.69 -3.10
C GLY A 166 10.39 -2.09 -3.25
N LYS A 167 9.65 -3.07 -2.72
CA LYS A 167 9.85 -4.50 -2.98
C LYS A 167 8.58 -5.08 -3.59
N TYR A 168 8.76 -5.94 -4.58
CA TYR A 168 7.68 -6.72 -5.18
C TYR A 168 7.29 -7.88 -4.26
N MET A 169 6.00 -7.97 -3.93
CA MET A 169 5.43 -9.05 -3.13
C MET A 169 4.86 -10.16 -4.02
N ALA A 170 4.25 -9.78 -5.13
CA ALA A 170 3.67 -10.68 -6.11
C ALA A 170 3.68 -10.02 -7.49
N THR A 171 3.92 -10.80 -8.53
CA THR A 171 3.98 -10.30 -9.90
C THR A 171 3.37 -11.33 -10.84
N ALA A 172 2.42 -10.90 -11.66
CA ALA A 172 1.90 -11.65 -12.79
C ALA A 172 2.23 -10.91 -14.09
N VAL A 173 2.55 -11.67 -15.13
CA VAL A 173 2.73 -11.18 -16.50
C VAL A 173 1.75 -11.94 -17.39
N ILE A 174 0.88 -11.22 -18.05
CA ILE A 174 -0.13 -11.78 -18.95
C ILE A 174 0.29 -11.41 -20.37
N TYR A 175 0.73 -12.39 -21.15
CA TYR A 175 1.07 -12.22 -22.56
C TYR A 175 -0.16 -12.42 -23.44
N ARG A 176 -0.24 -11.65 -24.52
CA ARG A 176 -1.30 -11.73 -25.51
C ARG A 176 -0.71 -11.71 -26.92
N GLY A 177 -1.16 -12.63 -27.77
CA GLY A 177 -0.61 -12.89 -29.09
C GLY A 177 0.34 -14.10 -29.12
N PRO A 178 0.96 -14.40 -30.27
CA PRO A 178 1.82 -15.57 -30.44
C PRO A 178 3.11 -15.42 -29.63
N VAL A 179 3.25 -16.11 -28.51
CA VAL A 179 4.46 -16.05 -27.66
C VAL A 179 4.95 -17.48 -27.36
N ASN A 180 6.25 -17.71 -27.54
CA ASN A 180 6.87 -18.99 -27.25
C ASN A 180 7.15 -19.13 -25.75
N GLN A 181 6.64 -20.18 -25.13
CA GLN A 181 6.85 -20.45 -23.71
C GLN A 181 8.34 -20.62 -23.29
N PRO A 182 9.22 -21.27 -24.08
CA PRO A 182 10.65 -21.33 -23.76
C PRO A 182 11.33 -19.96 -23.66
N ASP A 183 10.94 -19.02 -24.53
CA ASP A 183 11.48 -17.66 -24.55
C ASP A 183 11.03 -16.88 -23.31
N VAL A 184 9.78 -17.07 -22.88
CA VAL A 184 9.26 -16.50 -21.64
C VAL A 184 10.01 -17.05 -20.44
N ASN A 185 10.19 -18.37 -20.33
CA ASN A 185 10.93 -18.97 -19.23
C ASN A 185 12.36 -18.44 -19.13
N THR A 186 13.05 -18.34 -20.27
CA THR A 186 14.40 -17.75 -20.36
C THR A 186 14.40 -16.28 -19.91
N THR A 187 13.40 -15.51 -20.33
CA THR A 187 13.24 -14.09 -19.97
C THR A 187 13.00 -13.92 -18.48
N ILE A 188 12.11 -14.72 -17.88
CA ILE A 188 11.82 -14.66 -16.45
C ILE A 188 13.06 -15.02 -15.62
N GLN A 189 13.84 -16.03 -16.04
CA GLN A 189 15.09 -16.36 -15.35
C GLN A 189 16.11 -15.22 -15.40
N LYS A 190 16.21 -14.50 -16.52
CA LYS A 190 17.04 -13.30 -16.62
C LYS A 190 16.54 -12.17 -15.70
N LEU A 191 15.22 -11.95 -15.64
CA LEU A 191 14.62 -10.93 -14.78
C LEU A 191 14.79 -11.22 -13.29
N LYS A 192 14.77 -12.50 -12.88
CA LYS A 192 15.06 -12.89 -11.49
C LYS A 192 16.47 -12.47 -11.05
N ASN A 193 17.41 -12.37 -11.98
CA ASN A 193 18.79 -11.95 -11.72
C ASN A 193 18.99 -10.43 -11.88
N ASP A 194 17.98 -9.67 -12.30
CA ASP A 194 18.07 -8.23 -12.46
C ASP A 194 17.98 -7.54 -11.10
N ARG A 195 19.07 -6.86 -10.69
CA ARG A 195 19.16 -6.15 -9.41
C ARG A 195 18.17 -4.99 -9.25
N ARG A 196 17.58 -4.52 -10.35
CA ARG A 196 16.55 -3.47 -10.33
C ARG A 196 15.19 -3.99 -9.84
N ILE A 197 14.97 -5.30 -9.85
CA ILE A 197 13.73 -5.94 -9.44
C ILE A 197 13.98 -6.67 -8.12
N THR A 198 13.62 -6.02 -7.02
CA THR A 198 13.81 -6.56 -5.67
C THR A 198 12.51 -7.18 -5.17
N PHE A 199 12.51 -8.49 -4.93
CA PHE A 199 11.37 -9.18 -4.31
C PHE A 199 11.45 -9.15 -2.78
N ALA A 200 10.30 -9.35 -2.13
CA ALA A 200 10.23 -9.55 -0.69
C ALA A 200 10.87 -10.90 -0.31
N ASP A 201 11.61 -10.93 0.80
CA ASP A 201 12.46 -12.07 1.18
C ASP A 201 11.67 -13.39 1.41
N TRP A 202 10.39 -13.28 1.77
CA TRP A 202 9.46 -14.41 1.96
C TRP A 202 8.68 -14.81 0.70
N CYS A 203 8.89 -14.07 -0.41
CA CYS A 203 8.40 -14.40 -1.73
C CYS A 203 9.61 -14.77 -2.59
N PRO A 204 10.05 -16.05 -2.58
CA PRO A 204 11.30 -16.49 -3.22
C PRO A 204 11.24 -16.53 -4.76
N THR A 205 10.44 -15.67 -5.40
CA THR A 205 10.12 -15.54 -6.84
C THR A 205 9.03 -16.47 -7.36
N GLY A 206 7.84 -15.92 -7.56
CA GLY A 206 6.73 -16.57 -8.25
C GLY A 206 6.13 -15.62 -9.28
N PHE A 207 6.86 -15.35 -10.37
CA PHE A 207 6.23 -14.74 -11.54
C PHE A 207 5.12 -15.66 -12.00
N LYS A 208 3.89 -15.18 -11.95
CA LYS A 208 2.74 -15.87 -12.53
C LYS A 208 2.63 -15.47 -13.98
N ILE A 209 2.38 -16.45 -14.84
CA ILE A 209 2.40 -16.22 -16.28
C ILE A 209 1.06 -16.64 -16.86
N GLY A 210 0.41 -15.70 -17.53
CA GLY A 210 -0.80 -15.94 -18.32
C GLY A 210 -0.50 -15.82 -19.81
N TYR A 211 -1.23 -16.58 -20.62
CA TYR A 211 -1.11 -16.60 -22.08
C TYR A 211 -2.48 -16.53 -22.73
N THR A 212 -2.65 -15.60 -23.66
CA THR A 212 -3.81 -15.54 -24.57
C THR A 212 -3.30 -15.58 -26.01
N ALA A 213 -3.70 -16.57 -26.80
CA ALA A 213 -3.21 -16.71 -28.18
C ALA A 213 -3.72 -15.59 -29.09
N SER A 214 -4.97 -15.15 -28.89
CA SER A 214 -5.58 -14.05 -29.63
C SER A 214 -4.80 -12.73 -29.48
N PRO A 215 -4.32 -12.11 -30.57
CA PRO A 215 -3.56 -10.86 -30.51
C PRO A 215 -4.40 -9.69 -29.98
N PRO A 216 -3.76 -8.61 -29.48
CA PRO A 216 -4.47 -7.39 -29.12
C PRO A 216 -5.07 -6.73 -30.37
N ILE A 217 -6.31 -6.25 -30.23
CA ILE A 217 -7.01 -5.54 -31.31
C ILE A 217 -6.84 -4.04 -31.09
N PHE A 218 -6.44 -3.33 -32.13
CA PHE A 218 -6.32 -1.88 -32.10
C PHE A 218 -7.66 -1.22 -32.47
N VAL A 219 -7.87 0.00 -31.97
CA VAL A 219 -9.02 0.82 -32.35
C VAL A 219 -8.64 1.60 -33.61
N PRO A 220 -9.42 1.52 -34.71
CA PRO A 220 -9.17 2.32 -35.91
C PRO A 220 -9.15 3.81 -35.57
N GLY A 221 -8.14 4.54 -36.08
CA GLY A 221 -7.91 5.95 -35.71
C GLY A 221 -7.49 6.15 -34.25
N GLY A 222 -6.99 5.09 -33.60
CA GLY A 222 -6.37 5.12 -32.28
C GLY A 222 -4.90 5.54 -32.33
N ASP A 223 -4.38 5.95 -31.17
CA ASP A 223 -3.01 6.48 -31.05
C ASP A 223 -1.94 5.37 -30.93
N LEU A 224 -2.37 4.14 -30.62
CA LEU A 224 -1.50 2.98 -30.44
C LEU A 224 -1.24 2.26 -31.77
N ALA A 225 0.03 1.91 -32.01
CA ALA A 225 0.41 1.09 -33.15
C ALA A 225 -0.22 -0.31 -33.09
N PRO A 226 -0.58 -0.88 -34.26
CA PRO A 226 -1.00 -2.27 -34.33
C PRO A 226 0.18 -3.17 -33.98
N VAL A 227 -0.01 -4.05 -32.98
CA VAL A 227 1.02 -4.99 -32.54
C VAL A 227 0.48 -6.41 -32.53
N GLN A 228 1.30 -7.37 -32.93
CA GLN A 228 0.93 -8.78 -32.90
C GLN A 228 1.00 -9.38 -31.49
N ARG A 229 1.83 -8.79 -30.62
CA ARG A 229 2.12 -9.28 -29.27
C ARG A 229 2.08 -8.12 -28.28
N SER A 230 1.55 -8.37 -27.10
CA SER A 230 1.55 -7.43 -25.97
C SER A 230 1.66 -8.18 -24.66
N ALA A 231 1.97 -7.47 -23.60
CA ALA A 231 1.99 -7.99 -22.25
C ALA A 231 1.43 -6.96 -21.26
N VAL A 232 0.77 -7.44 -20.22
CA VAL A 232 0.40 -6.66 -19.02
C VAL A 232 1.17 -7.20 -17.84
N GLY A 233 1.79 -6.31 -17.07
CA GLY A 233 2.37 -6.62 -15.77
C GLY A 233 1.39 -6.21 -14.67
N LEU A 234 1.08 -7.12 -13.76
CA LEU A 234 0.35 -6.85 -12.54
C LEU A 234 1.27 -7.14 -11.37
N SER A 235 1.66 -6.11 -10.63
CA SER A 235 2.71 -6.21 -9.61
C SER A 235 2.29 -5.57 -8.31
N ASN A 236 2.09 -6.37 -7.28
CA ASN A 236 1.88 -5.85 -5.94
C ASN A 236 3.23 -5.45 -5.34
N SER A 237 3.46 -4.15 -5.22
CA SER A 237 4.73 -3.57 -4.77
C SER A 237 4.51 -2.58 -3.65
N THR A 238 5.43 -2.56 -2.69
CA THR A 238 5.40 -1.56 -1.61
C THR A 238 5.68 -0.14 -2.10
N ALA A 239 6.17 0.03 -3.34
CA ALA A 239 6.38 1.35 -3.94
C ALA A 239 5.08 2.16 -4.07
N LEU A 240 3.91 1.50 -4.04
CA LEU A 240 2.61 2.18 -4.06
C LEU A 240 2.44 3.17 -2.90
N VAL A 241 3.19 3.03 -1.80
CA VAL A 241 3.16 3.98 -0.68
C VAL A 241 3.45 5.42 -1.10
N GLU A 242 4.25 5.62 -2.16
CA GLU A 242 4.51 6.96 -2.70
C GLU A 242 3.23 7.60 -3.26
N ALA A 243 2.31 6.81 -3.83
CA ALA A 243 1.03 7.31 -4.31
C ALA A 243 0.11 7.70 -3.14
N TRP A 244 0.07 6.86 -2.10
CA TRP A 244 -0.68 7.16 -0.87
C TRP A 244 -0.19 8.44 -0.20
N ALA A 245 1.12 8.59 -0.03
CA ALA A 245 1.71 9.77 0.60
C ALA A 245 1.38 11.08 -0.13
N ARG A 246 1.23 11.06 -1.46
CA ARG A 246 0.81 12.25 -2.23
C ARG A 246 -0.64 12.66 -1.96
N ILE A 247 -1.53 11.68 -1.78
CA ILE A 247 -2.94 11.93 -1.48
C ILE A 247 -3.08 12.40 -0.02
N ASP A 248 -2.40 11.70 0.90
CA ASP A 248 -2.31 11.99 2.33
C ASP A 248 -1.90 13.44 2.59
N TYR A 249 -0.77 13.86 1.99
CA TYR A 249 -0.28 15.24 2.10
C TYR A 249 -1.30 16.29 1.66
N LYS A 250 -2.02 16.05 0.54
CA LYS A 250 -3.03 16.98 0.04
C LYS A 250 -4.27 17.00 0.94
N PHE A 251 -4.68 15.84 1.44
CA PHE A 251 -5.79 15.72 2.38
C PHE A 251 -5.47 16.53 3.65
N ASP A 252 -4.29 16.32 4.25
CA ASP A 252 -3.86 17.01 5.46
C ASP A 252 -3.87 18.53 5.32
N LEU A 253 -3.35 19.05 4.20
CA LEU A 253 -3.34 20.49 3.91
C LEU A 253 -4.75 21.09 3.93
N MET A 254 -5.72 20.41 3.31
CA MET A 254 -7.11 20.89 3.27
C MET A 254 -7.81 20.70 4.62
N TYR A 255 -7.63 19.53 5.25
CA TYR A 255 -8.37 19.14 6.45
C TYR A 255 -7.89 19.87 7.70
N ALA A 256 -6.61 20.25 7.77
CA ALA A 256 -6.08 21.12 8.81
C ALA A 256 -6.79 22.49 8.87
N LYS A 257 -7.34 22.95 7.73
CA LYS A 257 -8.12 24.20 7.64
C LYS A 257 -9.63 23.95 7.57
N ARG A 258 -10.08 22.70 7.74
CA ARG A 258 -11.48 22.29 7.53
C ARG A 258 -12.05 22.77 6.18
N SER A 259 -11.20 22.94 5.17
CA SER A 259 -11.61 23.47 3.87
C SER A 259 -12.54 22.48 3.19
N PHE A 260 -13.68 22.96 2.69
CA PHE A 260 -14.72 22.18 2.00
C PHE A 260 -15.41 21.07 2.82
N VAL A 261 -15.08 20.87 4.11
CA VAL A 261 -15.70 19.83 4.97
C VAL A 261 -17.20 20.04 5.13
N HIS A 262 -17.66 21.29 5.20
CA HIS A 262 -19.08 21.63 5.33
C HIS A 262 -19.95 21.10 4.20
N TRP A 263 -19.42 20.90 2.98
CA TRP A 263 -20.16 20.29 1.88
C TRP A 263 -20.45 18.80 2.15
N TYR A 264 -19.55 18.09 2.81
CA TYR A 264 -19.76 16.68 3.17
C TYR A 264 -20.75 16.56 4.33
N VAL A 265 -20.57 17.39 5.37
CA VAL A 265 -21.45 17.39 6.54
C VAL A 265 -22.87 17.85 6.19
N GLY A 266 -23.01 18.86 5.33
CA GLY A 266 -24.30 19.35 4.86
C GLY A 266 -25.11 18.31 4.07
N GLU A 267 -24.44 17.34 3.45
CA GLU A 267 -25.05 16.21 2.73
C GLU A 267 -25.22 14.96 3.61
N GLY A 268 -25.11 15.10 4.94
CA GLY A 268 -25.43 14.04 5.91
C GLY A 268 -24.27 13.14 6.31
N MET A 269 -23.02 13.46 5.95
CA MET A 269 -21.84 12.74 6.45
C MET A 269 -21.45 13.23 7.86
N GLU A 270 -21.05 12.33 8.75
CA GLU A 270 -20.51 12.73 10.05
C GLU A 270 -19.16 13.43 9.92
N GLU A 271 -18.92 14.48 10.71
CA GLU A 271 -17.67 15.27 10.64
C GLU A 271 -16.42 14.42 10.95
N GLY A 272 -16.58 13.34 11.73
CA GLY A 272 -15.50 12.40 12.05
C GLY A 272 -15.11 11.44 10.92
N SER A 273 -15.99 11.21 9.93
CA SER A 273 -15.76 10.19 8.89
C SER A 273 -14.51 10.44 8.04
N PRO A 274 -14.21 11.69 7.60
CA PRO A 274 -12.96 11.95 6.86
C PRO A 274 -11.70 11.65 7.67
N ALA A 275 -11.69 11.95 8.98
CA ALA A 275 -10.55 11.64 9.85
C ALA A 275 -10.36 10.12 10.02
N LEU A 276 -11.45 9.37 10.15
CA LEU A 276 -11.42 7.91 10.24
C LEU A 276 -10.86 7.28 8.95
N ALA A 277 -11.35 7.75 7.81
CA ALA A 277 -10.88 7.29 6.50
C ALA A 277 -9.38 7.59 6.31
N HIS A 278 -8.94 8.78 6.73
CA HIS A 278 -7.54 9.17 6.70
C HIS A 278 -6.65 8.27 7.57
N ASN A 279 -7.05 8.00 8.81
CA ASN A 279 -6.32 7.08 9.69
C ASN A 279 -6.18 5.68 9.08
N THR A 280 -7.21 5.22 8.36
CA THR A 280 -7.16 3.95 7.64
C THR A 280 -6.12 3.96 6.53
N LEU A 281 -6.02 5.07 5.78
CA LEU A 281 -5.00 5.24 4.75
C LEU A 281 -3.58 5.25 5.33
N ILE A 282 -3.37 5.94 6.46
CA ILE A 282 -2.09 5.94 7.17
C ILE A 282 -1.71 4.52 7.61
N ILE A 283 -2.66 3.76 8.15
CA ILE A 283 -2.42 2.36 8.53
C ILE A 283 -2.03 1.54 7.30
N LEU A 284 -2.73 1.68 6.17
CA LEU A 284 -2.40 1.00 4.92
C LEU A 284 -0.97 1.33 4.45
N ALA A 285 -0.61 2.62 4.42
CA ALA A 285 0.73 3.07 4.06
C ALA A 285 1.80 2.53 5.02
N SER A 286 1.48 2.47 6.32
CA SER A 286 2.35 1.91 7.35
C SER A 286 2.59 0.41 7.16
N MET A 287 1.58 -0.36 6.71
CA MET A 287 1.72 -1.80 6.44
C MET A 287 2.64 -2.08 5.24
N GLN A 288 2.72 -1.14 4.29
CA GLN A 288 3.60 -1.26 3.12
C GLN A 288 5.05 -0.83 3.41
N THR A 289 5.26 0.09 4.38
CA THR A 289 6.59 0.60 4.76
C THR A 289 7.23 -0.15 5.92
N SER A 290 6.42 -0.56 6.90
CA SER A 290 6.85 -1.40 8.01
C SER A 290 7.14 -2.78 7.43
N LYS A 291 8.43 -3.08 7.23
CA LYS A 291 8.98 -4.36 6.80
C LYS A 291 7.95 -5.48 6.91
N ILE A 292 7.51 -6.02 5.78
CA ILE A 292 6.67 -7.22 5.64
C ILE A 292 7.45 -8.48 6.10
N ALA A 293 8.17 -8.39 7.22
CA ALA A 293 8.95 -9.42 7.88
C ALA A 293 8.26 -9.95 9.14
N VAL A 294 7.07 -9.43 9.52
CA VAL A 294 6.40 -9.82 10.77
C VAL A 294 5.20 -10.74 10.56
N PHE A 295 4.58 -10.78 9.38
CA PHE A 295 3.29 -11.46 9.22
C PHE A 295 3.35 -12.92 8.72
N LYS A 296 4.42 -13.37 8.04
CA LYS A 296 4.50 -14.78 7.58
C LYS A 296 5.11 -15.74 8.61
N SER A 297 5.74 -15.24 9.68
CA SER A 297 6.22 -16.10 10.78
C SER A 297 5.11 -16.51 11.77
N LYS A 298 3.83 -16.28 11.44
CA LYS A 298 2.70 -16.44 12.36
C LYS A 298 1.64 -17.45 11.91
N SER A 299 1.86 -18.21 10.83
CA SER A 299 0.85 -19.18 10.35
C SER A 299 1.28 -20.65 10.41
N SER A 300 2.41 -21.01 11.01
CA SER A 300 2.78 -22.42 11.21
C SER A 300 3.50 -22.60 12.55
N SER A 301 2.84 -23.33 13.46
CA SER A 301 3.37 -23.97 14.66
C SER A 301 4.23 -23.10 15.59
N PHE A 302 3.57 -22.54 16.61
CA PHE A 302 4.21 -22.12 17.85
C PHE A 302 4.67 -23.40 18.58
N THR A 303 5.96 -23.76 18.48
CA THR A 303 6.61 -24.69 19.41
C THR A 303 7.75 -23.98 20.11
N GLU A 304 7.84 -24.22 21.42
CA GLU A 304 8.44 -23.37 22.45
C GLU A 304 9.97 -23.26 22.43
N ASP A 305 10.68 -23.92 21.51
CA ASP A 305 12.14 -24.09 21.62
C ASP A 305 12.99 -23.01 20.91
N MET A 306 12.40 -22.11 20.10
CA MET A 306 13.19 -21.13 19.32
C MET A 306 13.48 -19.80 20.03
N ILE A 307 13.04 -19.62 21.29
CA ILE A 307 13.33 -18.39 22.07
C ILE A 307 14.79 -18.35 22.55
N GLN A 308 15.51 -19.48 22.58
CA GLN A 308 16.85 -19.54 23.17
C GLN A 308 18.00 -19.20 22.19
N GLU A 309 17.82 -19.36 20.88
CA GLU A 309 18.97 -19.40 19.96
C GLU A 309 19.31 -18.07 19.23
N ARG A 310 18.45 -17.05 19.28
CA ARG A 310 18.71 -15.74 18.63
C ARG A 310 19.14 -14.61 19.57
N THR A 311 19.28 -14.89 20.86
CA THR A 311 19.81 -13.94 21.85
C THR A 311 21.34 -13.85 21.89
N THR A 312 22.09 -14.63 21.10
CA THR A 312 23.55 -14.78 21.26
C THR A 312 24.44 -14.33 20.10
N ARG A 313 23.94 -13.75 19.00
CA ARG A 313 24.83 -13.27 17.93
C ARG A 313 24.65 -11.79 17.57
N ARG A 314 25.67 -11.04 17.98
CA ARG A 314 26.06 -9.64 17.69
C ARG A 314 25.66 -8.60 18.74
N GLU A 315 26.32 -8.72 19.90
CA GLU A 315 26.88 -7.55 20.55
C GLU A 315 27.97 -6.96 19.64
N HIS A 316 27.71 -5.78 19.06
CA HIS A 316 28.72 -4.74 18.95
C HIS A 316 28.18 -3.53 19.72
N SER A 317 29.00 -3.11 20.66
CA SER A 317 28.69 -2.25 21.80
C SER A 317 28.38 -0.80 21.41
N ILE A 318 27.13 -0.37 21.63
CA ILE A 318 26.87 0.98 22.16
C ILE A 318 25.79 0.85 23.25
N ARG A 319 26.24 0.69 24.50
CA ARG A 319 25.36 0.86 25.66
C ARG A 319 25.10 2.37 25.83
N PHE A 320 24.09 2.91 25.15
CA PHE A 320 23.48 4.18 25.57
C PHE A 320 22.87 3.96 26.97
N ARG A 321 23.60 4.35 28.02
CA ARG A 321 23.02 4.61 29.34
C ARG A 321 22.22 5.89 29.22
N TRP A 322 20.91 5.78 29.33
CA TRP A 322 20.07 6.95 29.56
C TRP A 322 20.56 7.65 30.82
N ASN A 323 20.89 8.94 30.72
CA ASN A 323 21.28 9.75 31.88
C ASN A 323 20.11 9.75 32.89
N PRO A 324 20.31 9.30 34.14
CA PRO A 324 19.26 9.23 35.16
C PRO A 324 18.57 10.58 35.40
N ASN A 325 19.30 11.68 35.21
CA ASN A 325 18.76 13.04 35.36
C ASN A 325 17.81 13.40 34.22
N ILE A 326 18.11 12.99 32.97
CA ILE A 326 17.22 13.19 31.82
C ILE A 326 15.95 12.36 31.99
N ARG A 327 16.08 11.10 32.46
CA ARG A 327 14.92 10.27 32.79
C ARG A 327 14.04 10.92 33.86
N ARG A 328 14.64 11.49 34.92
CA ARG A 328 13.90 12.22 35.96
C ARG A 328 13.23 13.48 35.43
N ILE A 329 13.90 14.27 34.59
CA ILE A 329 13.35 15.48 33.97
C ILE A 329 12.15 15.14 33.10
N ILE A 330 12.27 14.12 32.25
CA ILE A 330 11.17 13.63 31.40
C ILE A 330 10.02 13.16 32.28
N LEU A 331 10.28 12.28 33.27
CA LEU A 331 9.22 11.83 34.17
C LEU A 331 8.53 13.01 34.89
N HIS A 332 9.29 13.97 35.41
CA HIS A 332 8.75 15.14 36.11
C HIS A 332 7.88 16.02 35.21
N PHE A 333 8.32 16.25 33.96
CA PHE A 333 7.55 17.02 32.98
C PHE A 333 6.25 16.32 32.61
N PHE A 334 6.28 14.98 32.48
CA PHE A 334 5.08 14.19 32.23
C PHE A 334 4.16 14.08 33.46
N THR A 335 4.71 14.07 34.68
CA THR A 335 3.91 14.16 35.92
C THR A 335 3.09 15.46 35.94
N GLN A 336 3.63 16.57 35.43
CA GLN A 336 2.90 17.83 35.31
C GLN A 336 1.91 17.85 34.12
N ALA A 337 2.29 17.29 32.95
CA ALA A 337 1.48 17.39 31.74
C ALA A 337 0.29 16.43 31.68
N LEU A 338 0.47 15.19 32.14
CA LEU A 338 -0.56 14.15 32.06
C LEU A 338 -1.35 13.99 33.36
N GLY A 339 -0.74 14.26 34.52
CA GLY A 339 -1.32 13.92 35.82
C GLY A 339 -1.59 12.41 35.99
N ASP A 340 -2.20 12.02 37.10
CA ASP A 340 -2.52 10.62 37.41
C ASP A 340 -3.84 10.19 36.71
N ARG A 341 -3.87 10.32 35.38
CA ARG A 341 -5.04 9.94 34.56
C ARG A 341 -5.16 8.42 34.45
N CYS A 342 -6.39 7.95 34.36
CA CYS A 342 -6.71 6.54 34.26
C CYS A 342 -6.40 5.98 32.85
N VAL A 343 -6.09 4.70 32.75
CA VAL A 343 -5.79 4.02 31.48
C VAL A 343 -6.97 4.05 30.50
N CYS A 344 -8.20 4.09 31.00
CA CYS A 344 -9.42 4.28 30.20
C CYS A 344 -9.44 5.61 29.43
N SER A 345 -8.60 6.57 29.81
CA SER A 345 -8.48 7.88 29.17
C SER A 345 -7.58 7.86 27.93
N ILE A 346 -6.94 6.73 27.61
CA ILE A 346 -6.08 6.59 26.43
C ILE A 346 -6.97 6.41 25.18
N PRO A 347 -6.88 7.31 24.18
CA PRO A 347 -7.65 7.18 22.95
C PRO A 347 -7.36 5.85 22.24
N GLY A 348 -8.40 5.10 21.88
CA GLY A 348 -8.27 3.82 21.15
C GLY A 348 -8.09 2.57 22.02
N VAL A 349 -8.15 2.71 23.36
CA VAL A 349 -8.20 1.57 24.29
C VAL A 349 -9.66 1.24 24.60
N SER A 350 -10.09 0.01 24.30
CA SER A 350 -11.44 -0.46 24.63
C SER A 350 -11.62 -0.66 26.13
N MET A 351 -12.87 -0.69 26.61
CA MET A 351 -13.17 -0.83 28.04
C MET A 351 -12.62 -2.14 28.62
N GLN A 352 -12.71 -3.23 27.84
CA GLN A 352 -12.15 -4.53 28.20
C GLN A 352 -10.60 -4.52 28.26
N GLN A 353 -9.95 -3.86 27.30
CA GLN A 353 -8.50 -3.68 27.32
C GLN A 353 -8.04 -2.84 28.52
N ALA A 354 -8.81 -1.83 28.92
CA ALA A 354 -8.49 -1.03 30.08
C ALA A 354 -8.59 -1.84 31.39
N ASP A 355 -9.49 -2.82 31.46
CA ASP A 355 -9.65 -3.66 32.64
C ASP A 355 -8.55 -4.73 32.75
N ASP A 356 -8.16 -5.36 31.64
CA ASP A 356 -6.98 -6.26 31.60
C ASP A 356 -5.69 -5.54 32.04
N LEU A 357 -5.54 -4.26 31.67
CA LEU A 357 -4.39 -3.43 32.03
C LEU A 357 -4.40 -2.98 33.50
N LYS A 358 -5.59 -2.76 34.07
CA LYS A 358 -5.75 -2.49 35.51
C LYS A 358 -5.44 -3.74 36.34
N GLU A 359 -5.90 -4.91 35.90
CA GLU A 359 -5.56 -6.19 36.55
C GLU A 359 -4.05 -6.46 36.54
N ALA A 360 -3.35 -6.02 35.49
CA ALA A 360 -1.88 -6.08 35.39
C ALA A 360 -1.14 -5.06 36.30
N GLY A 361 -1.85 -4.25 37.08
CA GLY A 361 -1.29 -3.30 38.05
C GLY A 361 -0.97 -1.92 37.49
N TYR A 362 -1.42 -1.59 36.28
CA TYR A 362 -1.22 -0.28 35.66
C TYR A 362 -2.50 0.55 35.78
N ASN A 363 -2.70 1.15 36.95
CA ASN A 363 -3.91 1.94 37.21
C ASN A 363 -3.88 3.35 36.59
N SER A 364 -2.68 3.83 36.24
CA SER A 364 -2.49 5.16 35.66
C SER A 364 -1.56 5.17 34.44
N ILE A 365 -1.80 6.15 33.56
CA ILE A 365 -0.99 6.41 32.36
C ILE A 365 0.49 6.64 32.74
N GLN A 366 0.76 7.23 33.91
CA GLN A 366 2.10 7.51 34.40
C GLN A 366 2.93 6.25 34.67
N SER A 367 2.31 5.21 35.25
CA SER A 367 2.96 3.92 35.50
C SER A 367 3.40 3.26 34.19
N PHE A 368 2.56 3.36 33.16
CA PHE A 368 2.77 2.78 31.85
C PHE A 368 3.85 3.52 31.04
N LEU A 369 3.81 4.85 31.07
CA LEU A 369 4.82 5.71 30.43
C LEU A 369 6.22 5.48 31.03
N THR A 370 6.30 5.32 32.36
CA THR A 370 7.55 5.01 33.08
C THR A 370 8.18 3.71 32.59
N MET A 371 7.33 2.72 32.30
CA MET A 371 7.78 1.44 31.75
C MET A 371 8.16 1.55 30.28
N PHE A 372 7.40 2.27 29.46
CA PHE A 372 7.74 2.50 28.05
C PHE A 372 9.10 3.20 27.89
N ILE A 373 9.40 4.19 28.74
CA ILE A 373 10.71 4.87 28.81
C ILE A 373 11.82 3.88 29.22
N LYS A 374 11.55 2.94 30.15
CA LYS A 374 12.50 1.89 30.54
C LYS A 374 12.89 1.00 29.35
N TYR A 375 11.99 0.81 28.39
CA TYR A 375 12.22 0.09 27.13
C TYR A 375 12.66 0.99 25.97
N ARG A 376 13.18 2.20 26.26
CA ARG A 376 13.75 3.14 25.27
C ARG A 376 12.75 3.60 24.21
N CYS A 377 11.46 3.71 24.55
CA CYS A 377 10.40 4.08 23.61
C CYS A 377 10.32 3.14 22.37
N ASP A 378 10.74 1.90 22.55
CA ASP A 378 10.65 0.82 21.57
C ASP A 378 9.38 0.01 21.82
N SER A 379 8.34 0.26 21.00
CA SER A 379 7.04 -0.41 21.04
C SER A 379 7.15 -1.92 21.01
N ALA A 380 8.11 -2.49 20.27
CA ALA A 380 8.24 -3.94 20.12
C ALA A 380 8.83 -4.60 21.37
N ARG A 381 9.80 -3.94 22.03
CA ARG A 381 10.38 -4.42 23.31
C ARG A 381 9.41 -4.28 24.47
N PHE A 382 8.66 -3.18 24.46
CA PHE A 382 7.61 -2.92 25.43
C PHE A 382 6.49 -3.95 25.31
N ALA A 383 6.01 -4.22 24.09
CA ALA A 383 5.00 -5.23 23.82
C ALA A 383 5.45 -6.65 24.22
N ALA A 384 6.72 -6.99 23.97
CA ALA A 384 7.29 -8.28 24.36
C ALA A 384 7.34 -8.47 25.89
N HIS A 385 7.54 -7.38 26.65
CA HIS A 385 7.54 -7.45 28.10
C HIS A 385 6.12 -7.64 28.66
N LEU A 386 5.15 -6.88 28.13
CA LEU A 386 3.75 -6.99 28.53
C LEU A 386 3.18 -8.38 28.25
N TYR A 387 3.49 -8.93 27.07
CA TYR A 387 3.11 -10.30 26.71
C TYR A 387 3.74 -11.34 27.66
N ARG A 388 5.04 -11.26 27.92
CA ARG A 388 5.73 -12.28 28.75
C ARG A 388 5.36 -12.24 30.23
N ARG A 389 5.06 -11.06 30.77
CA ARG A 389 4.90 -10.88 32.23
C ARG A 389 3.45 -10.77 32.67
N TYR A 390 2.57 -10.35 31.77
CA TYR A 390 1.16 -10.07 32.07
C TYR A 390 0.20 -10.75 31.09
N ASN A 391 0.72 -11.57 30.16
CA ASN A 391 -0.07 -12.33 29.18
C ASN A 391 -0.99 -11.48 28.28
N ILE A 392 -0.70 -10.18 28.15
CA ILE A 392 -1.42 -9.26 27.27
C ILE A 392 -1.08 -9.60 25.82
N GLU A 393 -2.10 -9.75 24.95
CA GLU A 393 -1.86 -10.06 23.54
C GLU A 393 -0.86 -9.09 22.91
N TYR A 394 0.14 -9.65 22.24
CA TYR A 394 1.28 -8.87 21.71
C TYR A 394 0.84 -7.75 20.76
N ILE A 395 -0.22 -7.98 19.98
CA ILE A 395 -0.76 -6.99 19.04
C ILE A 395 -1.34 -5.80 19.80
N GLN A 396 -2.09 -6.04 20.87
CA GLN A 396 -2.67 -5.00 21.71
C GLN A 396 -1.56 -4.19 22.40
N ALA A 397 -0.57 -4.88 22.95
CA ALA A 397 0.59 -4.24 23.60
C ALA A 397 1.44 -3.41 22.62
N LEU A 398 1.50 -3.82 21.35
CA LEU A 398 2.19 -3.08 20.29
C LEU A 398 1.42 -1.82 19.89
N THR A 399 0.09 -1.91 19.73
CA THR A 399 -0.78 -0.76 19.43
C THR A 399 -0.62 0.33 20.49
N ILE A 400 -0.63 -0.05 21.77
CA ILE A 400 -0.44 0.89 22.87
C ILE A 400 0.97 1.51 22.81
N GLY A 401 2.00 0.70 22.53
CA GLY A 401 3.37 1.19 22.33
C GLY A 401 3.50 2.21 21.19
N GLU A 402 2.82 2.00 20.06
CA GLU A 402 2.80 2.94 18.93
C GLU A 402 2.02 4.22 19.26
N ILE A 403 0.91 4.15 19.99
CA ILE A 403 0.17 5.33 20.48
C ILE A 403 1.08 6.19 21.35
N PHE A 404 1.82 5.58 22.29
CA PHE A 404 2.78 6.31 23.11
C PHE A 404 3.92 6.89 22.27
N ARG A 405 4.47 6.12 21.33
CA ARG A 405 5.52 6.61 20.42
C ARG A 405 5.06 7.83 19.63
N GLU A 406 3.84 7.82 19.12
CA GLU A 406 3.28 8.93 18.36
C GLU A 406 3.00 10.14 19.25
N TYR A 407 2.49 9.92 20.47
CA TYR A 407 2.35 10.97 21.49
C TYR A 407 3.71 11.61 21.85
N PHE A 408 4.77 10.80 21.96
CA PHE A 408 6.15 11.26 22.15
C PHE A 408 6.68 12.04 20.93
N ARG A 409 6.26 11.70 19.71
CA ARG A 409 6.59 12.46 18.49
C ARG A 409 5.89 13.82 18.48
N THR A 410 4.59 13.86 18.78
CA THR A 410 3.80 15.10 18.81
C THR A 410 4.34 16.09 19.83
N ILE A 411 4.73 15.62 21.03
CA ILE A 411 5.34 16.45 22.08
C ILE A 411 6.83 16.71 21.79
N GLY A 412 7.52 15.78 21.12
CA GLY A 412 8.91 15.94 20.68
C GLY A 412 9.11 17.11 19.71
N VAL A 413 8.06 17.57 19.02
CA VAL A 413 8.09 18.82 18.23
C VAL A 413 8.19 20.06 19.12
N ILE A 414 7.70 20.02 20.37
CA ILE A 414 7.80 21.12 21.34
C ILE A 414 9.19 21.15 22.02
N TYR A 415 9.88 20.00 22.13
CA TYR A 415 11.19 19.89 22.80
C TYR A 415 12.38 19.55 21.90
N GLY A 416 12.18 19.51 20.58
CA GLY A 416 13.24 19.36 19.57
C GLY A 416 14.32 20.45 19.63
N TYR A 417 14.10 21.51 20.40
CA TYR A 417 15.05 22.59 20.65
C TYR A 417 16.13 22.26 21.70
N CYS A 418 15.89 21.32 22.64
CA CYS A 418 16.88 21.00 23.69
C CYS A 418 17.79 19.81 23.34
N VAL A 419 17.31 18.82 22.57
CA VAL A 419 18.11 17.62 22.26
C VAL A 419 19.15 17.89 21.18
N ARG A 420 18.95 18.88 20.30
CA ARG A 420 19.96 19.28 19.29
C ARG A 420 21.19 19.99 19.88
N LYS A 421 21.20 20.36 21.16
CA LYS A 421 22.37 20.98 21.82
C LYS A 421 23.22 20.03 22.68
N CYS A 422 22.91 18.73 22.72
CA CYS A 422 23.67 17.77 23.54
C CYS A 422 23.99 16.42 22.86
N ILE A 423 23.85 16.33 21.52
CA ILE A 423 24.75 15.50 20.71
C ILE A 423 26.06 16.27 20.60
#